data_AF-A0AAU4VYR2-F1
#
_entry.id   AF-A0AAU4VYR2-F1
#
_cell.length_a   1.000
_cell.length_b   1.000
_cell.length_c   1.000
_cell.angle_alpha   90.00
_cell.angle_beta   90.00
_cell.angle_gamma   90.00
#
_symmetry.space_group_name_H-M   'P 1'
#
loop_
_entity.id
_entity.type
_entity.pdbx_description
1 polymer ?
#
loop_
_entity_poly.entity_id
_entity_poly.type
_entity_poly.pdbx_seq_one_letter_code
_entity_poly.pdbx_strand_id
1 'polypeptide(L)'
;MSSHRRRPGFRGRPLLTLLLAAFLLVGVGAATGIAWAPFDRAVRQDASAPGIGTPRPAGPDPGATGPAPAATGGVPPAPVRSPDGTDQDAGSVPGAGDAGAGRPAGALPFDLPGPAALHTGSAGRKLVFAHYFTPYPLSLDNASADADYYTRNYLNPAGENGKHERYGGLLRDRPLPVAPKPGNWELANLEQEVRTARAAGLDGFTLDMLSLSGPNRDRAGLLMQAARAVDPAFKIMLMPDMTSLDTDDPGVLADAVAALGKAPAAHRLADGRLVVSPFKAETKSVAWWTQVIDLLKSRHGIRTAFVPTFLDFDANGARFAPISHGFSEWGSRSYVGQESATRAVQRAHGSGKIWMQPVSVQDARPNQGIYDEAGNTATLRSTWTHAIDDGADWVQLTTWNDYSEGSQFAPSLHNGYAYLDLTSYYLAKFKTGSWPKIVRDTLYLCARTQFAAAAPTGAQSLVMSPRKGTAAPRDTVEVLSFLTAPATLRTSVGTDRDAHEAPAGVHSELLPLRPGTSSAVVVRDGEPGAEVELPYAADRTVQVQDLQYYAVTSGR
;
A
#
# COMPACT_ATOMS: atom_id res chain seq x y z
N MET A 1 22.00 -59.55 39.43
CA MET A 1 21.79 -60.02 40.81
C MET A 1 21.10 -58.92 41.61
N SER A 2 20.04 -59.29 42.31
CA SER A 2 19.27 -58.61 43.37
C SER A 2 20.09 -57.63 44.24
N SER A 3 19.65 -56.41 44.61
CA SER A 3 18.38 -55.89 45.18
C SER A 3 18.21 -56.04 46.70
N HIS A 4 18.11 -54.92 47.42
CA HIS A 4 17.42 -54.76 48.72
C HIS A 4 16.70 -53.38 48.67
N ARG A 5 15.36 -53.26 48.79
CA ARG A 5 14.50 -53.30 50.02
C ARG A 5 14.83 -52.14 51.00
N ARG A 6 13.91 -51.31 51.51
CA ARG A 6 12.42 -51.39 51.70
C ARG A 6 11.77 -49.99 51.90
N ARG A 7 10.43 -49.87 51.78
CA ARG A 7 9.56 -48.73 52.28
C ARG A 7 9.07 -49.02 53.73
N PRO A 8 8.55 -48.05 54.54
CA PRO A 8 7.20 -47.40 54.44
C PRO A 8 7.22 -45.86 54.73
N GLY A 9 6.12 -45.08 54.86
CA GLY A 9 4.71 -45.28 54.45
C GLY A 9 3.62 -44.47 55.22
N PHE A 10 2.74 -43.78 54.47
CA PHE A 10 1.34 -43.35 54.78
C PHE A 10 0.94 -42.12 55.65
N ARG A 11 0.26 -41.17 54.95
CA ARG A 11 -0.97 -40.39 55.24
C ARG A 11 -1.11 -39.39 56.42
N GLY A 12 -1.50 -38.16 56.04
CA GLY A 12 -2.36 -37.24 56.78
C GLY A 12 -3.04 -36.20 55.86
N ARG A 13 -4.34 -35.93 56.04
CA ARG A 13 -5.15 -34.85 55.42
C ARG A 13 -6.30 -34.54 56.39
N PRO A 14 -6.68 -33.26 56.61
CA PRO A 14 -7.95 -32.80 56.02
C PRO A 14 -8.05 -31.29 55.62
N LEU A 15 -8.98 -31.05 54.67
CA LEU A 15 -9.83 -29.88 54.35
C LEU A 15 -9.41 -28.39 54.51
N LEU A 16 -9.70 -27.63 53.44
CA LEU A 16 -10.11 -26.19 53.33
C LEU A 16 -9.13 -25.10 53.87
N THR A 17 -8.95 -23.93 53.25
CA THR A 17 -9.83 -23.15 52.35
C THR A 17 -9.03 -22.20 51.41
N LEU A 18 -9.57 -21.93 50.21
CA LEU A 18 -9.40 -20.78 49.28
C LEU A 18 -8.04 -20.11 48.94
N LEU A 19 -7.94 -19.78 47.64
CA LEU A 19 -7.17 -18.67 47.02
C LEU A 19 -5.63 -18.63 47.13
N LEU A 20 -4.95 -19.21 46.13
CA LEU A 20 -3.94 -18.49 45.33
C LEU A 20 -3.54 -19.31 44.10
N ALA A 21 -4.11 -18.97 42.94
CA ALA A 21 -3.69 -19.46 41.62
C ALA A 21 -4.00 -18.37 40.58
N ALA A 22 -3.03 -17.50 40.32
CA ALA A 22 -3.05 -16.53 39.22
C ALA A 22 -1.65 -16.52 38.60
N PHE A 23 -1.44 -17.43 37.65
CA PHE A 23 -0.21 -17.55 36.88
C PHE A 23 -0.21 -16.55 35.71
N LEU A 24 1.00 -16.12 35.32
CA LEU A 24 1.39 -15.37 34.11
C LEU A 24 0.29 -15.15 33.05
N LEU A 25 -0.18 -13.90 32.89
CA LEU A 25 -0.88 -13.45 31.67
C LEU A 25 -0.96 -11.91 31.56
N VAL A 26 0.17 -11.24 31.31
CA VAL A 26 0.21 -9.86 30.75
C VAL A 26 1.40 -9.77 29.81
N GLY A 27 1.18 -9.51 28.51
CA GLY A 27 2.27 -9.45 27.53
C GLY A 27 1.90 -9.41 26.04
N VAL A 28 0.61 -9.37 25.69
CA VAL A 28 0.14 -9.22 24.30
C VAL A 28 -1.06 -8.28 24.29
N GLY A 29 -1.05 -7.27 23.41
CA GLY A 29 -2.21 -6.40 23.14
C GLY A 29 -1.89 -4.91 23.12
N ALA A 30 -1.72 -4.35 21.91
CA ALA A 30 -2.17 -3.02 21.49
C ALA A 30 -1.59 -2.61 20.11
N ALA A 31 -1.74 -3.46 19.10
CA ALA A 31 -1.75 -3.02 17.69
C ALA A 31 -3.22 -2.84 17.29
N THR A 32 -3.89 -1.86 17.90
CA THR A 32 -5.29 -1.54 17.58
C THR A 32 -5.32 -0.76 16.27
N GLY A 33 -5.48 -1.48 15.16
CA GLY A 33 -6.00 -0.87 13.93
C GLY A 33 -7.38 -0.28 14.24
N ILE A 34 -7.43 1.04 14.35
CA ILE A 34 -8.69 1.77 14.52
C ILE A 34 -9.38 1.74 13.16
N ALA A 35 -10.47 0.98 13.07
CA ALA A 35 -11.35 0.99 11.90
C ALA A 35 -11.86 2.42 11.67
N TRP A 36 -11.71 2.91 10.45
CA TRP A 36 -12.13 4.25 10.05
C TRP A 36 -13.46 4.16 9.30
N ALA A 37 -14.50 4.76 9.89
CA ALA A 37 -15.81 4.92 9.26
C ALA A 37 -16.02 6.39 8.85
N PRO A 38 -15.76 6.78 7.59
CA PRO A 38 -16.32 7.98 7.02
C PRO A 38 -17.74 7.67 6.49
N PHE A 39 -18.61 8.68 6.50
CA PHE A 39 -19.99 8.58 6.01
C PHE A 39 -20.98 7.80 6.88
N ASP A 40 -21.20 8.29 8.10
CA ASP A 40 -22.54 8.23 8.69
C ASP A 40 -22.99 9.62 9.14
N ARG A 41 -24.06 10.14 8.53
CA ARG A 41 -24.78 11.34 8.98
C ARG A 41 -26.25 10.99 9.07
N ALA A 42 -26.71 10.76 10.30
CA ALA A 42 -28.12 10.51 10.59
C ALA A 42 -28.97 11.73 10.22
N VAL A 43 -29.76 11.62 9.15
CA VAL A 43 -30.93 12.48 8.94
C VAL A 43 -32.09 11.80 9.66
N ARG A 44 -32.44 12.28 10.86
CA ARG A 44 -33.72 11.92 11.47
C ARG A 44 -34.84 12.58 10.70
N GLN A 45 -35.82 11.77 10.31
CA GLN A 45 -37.14 12.26 9.94
C GLN A 45 -37.80 12.84 11.18
N ASP A 46 -38.27 14.08 11.08
CA ASP A 46 -39.46 14.52 11.82
C ASP A 46 -40.42 15.12 10.78
N ALA A 47 -41.66 14.65 10.79
CA ALA A 47 -42.65 14.95 9.77
C ALA A 47 -43.72 15.91 10.31
N SER A 48 -43.84 17.08 9.69
CA SER A 48 -45.06 17.89 9.75
C SER A 48 -45.16 18.83 8.55
N ALA A 49 -46.04 18.48 7.61
CA ALA A 49 -46.58 19.39 6.58
C ALA A 49 -47.71 20.25 7.22
N PRO A 50 -48.26 21.32 6.60
CA PRO A 50 -48.54 21.57 5.17
C PRO A 50 -47.80 22.81 4.61
N GLY A 51 -47.77 23.13 3.31
CA GLY A 51 -48.64 22.74 2.19
C GLY A 51 -49.47 23.95 1.70
N ILE A 52 -48.98 24.65 0.67
CA ILE A 52 -49.58 25.70 -0.21
C ILE A 52 -48.46 26.03 -1.23
N GLY A 53 -48.66 26.26 -2.53
CA GLY A 53 -49.87 26.49 -3.29
C GLY A 53 -49.78 27.84 -4.06
N THR A 54 -49.21 27.86 -5.26
CA THR A 54 -49.24 29.02 -6.16
C THR A 54 -50.15 28.74 -7.36
N PRO A 55 -51.03 29.68 -7.74
CA PRO A 55 -50.69 30.50 -8.91
C PRO A 55 -51.08 32.01 -8.84
N ARG A 56 -50.51 32.76 -9.81
CA ARG A 56 -50.76 34.13 -10.34
C ARG A 56 -52.26 34.56 -10.50
N PRO A 57 -52.58 35.79 -11.00
CA PRO A 57 -51.88 37.11 -11.01
C PRO A 57 -52.80 38.36 -10.76
N ALA A 58 -52.23 39.56 -10.58
CA ALA A 58 -52.80 40.86 -11.04
C ALA A 58 -51.77 42.02 -10.93
N GLY A 59 -51.80 43.00 -11.85
CA GLY A 59 -51.11 44.31 -11.74
C GLY A 59 -52.14 45.46 -11.60
N PRO A 60 -51.86 46.73 -11.99
CA PRO A 60 -50.61 47.31 -12.51
C PRO A 60 -50.14 48.64 -11.84
N ASP A 61 -48.97 49.13 -12.29
CA ASP A 61 -48.39 50.50 -12.46
C ASP A 61 -49.24 51.80 -12.23
N PRO A 62 -48.66 53.05 -12.28
CA PRO A 62 -47.24 53.46 -12.55
C PRO A 62 -46.65 54.60 -11.67
N GLY A 63 -45.38 54.97 -11.92
CA GLY A 63 -44.80 56.27 -11.50
C GLY A 63 -43.37 56.56 -12.00
N ALA A 64 -43.21 57.41 -13.02
CA ALA A 64 -41.91 57.84 -13.58
C ALA A 64 -41.15 58.83 -12.63
N THR A 65 -39.83 59.06 -12.71
CA THR A 65 -39.07 59.68 -13.82
C THR A 65 -37.54 59.36 -13.78
N GLY A 66 -36.85 59.47 -14.94
CA GLY A 66 -35.36 59.38 -15.06
C GLY A 66 -34.67 60.77 -15.09
N PRO A 67 -33.48 60.97 -15.73
CA PRO A 67 -32.61 60.03 -16.45
C PRO A 67 -31.10 60.12 -16.06
N ALA A 68 -30.22 59.39 -16.78
CA ALA A 68 -28.75 59.39 -16.64
C ALA A 68 -28.05 60.55 -17.40
N PRO A 69 -26.71 60.73 -17.28
CA PRO A 69 -25.82 60.15 -18.31
C PRO A 69 -24.41 59.67 -17.85
N ALA A 70 -23.69 59.08 -18.81
CA ALA A 70 -22.33 58.51 -18.80
C ALA A 70 -21.19 59.58 -18.80
N ALA A 71 -19.85 59.35 -18.85
CA ALA A 71 -18.93 58.18 -18.92
C ALA A 71 -17.47 58.65 -18.60
N THR A 72 -16.46 57.80 -18.88
CA THR A 72 -14.97 57.94 -18.75
C THR A 72 -14.40 57.54 -17.39
N GLY A 73 -13.23 56.88 -17.25
CA GLY A 73 -12.28 56.33 -18.22
C GLY A 73 -10.82 56.50 -17.75
N GLY A 74 -10.10 55.40 -17.44
CA GLY A 74 -8.66 55.47 -17.08
C GLY A 74 -8.11 54.30 -16.24
N VAL A 75 -6.88 53.86 -16.54
CA VAL A 75 -6.07 52.79 -15.91
C VAL A 75 -4.58 53.14 -16.17
N PRO A 76 -3.56 52.77 -15.36
CA PRO A 76 -3.45 52.51 -13.91
C PRO A 76 -2.52 53.56 -13.23
N PRO A 77 -2.00 53.32 -12.01
CA PRO A 77 -0.60 52.84 -11.94
C PRO A 77 -0.28 51.86 -10.78
N ALA A 78 0.89 51.23 -10.87
CA ALA A 78 1.61 50.55 -9.78
C ALA A 78 3.02 51.19 -9.65
N PRO A 79 3.91 50.80 -8.71
CA PRO A 79 3.74 50.01 -7.47
C PRO A 79 4.31 50.73 -6.22
N VAL A 80 4.14 50.15 -5.02
CA VAL A 80 5.01 50.44 -3.86
C VAL A 80 5.46 49.12 -3.22
N ARG A 81 6.78 48.92 -3.11
CA ARG A 81 7.40 47.82 -2.36
C ARG A 81 7.48 48.16 -0.87
N SER A 82 7.32 47.15 -0.02
CA SER A 82 8.01 47.05 1.28
C SER A 82 8.44 45.58 1.50
N PRO A 83 9.48 45.30 2.31
CA PRO A 83 10.34 44.15 2.07
C PRO A 83 10.23 43.01 3.11
N ASP A 84 10.86 41.90 2.73
CA ASP A 84 11.42 40.82 3.56
C ASP A 84 10.48 39.99 4.46
N GLY A 85 10.18 38.80 3.93
CA GLY A 85 9.65 37.64 4.63
C GLY A 85 9.86 36.42 3.73
N THR A 86 11.04 35.79 3.80
CA THR A 86 11.40 34.66 2.94
C THR A 86 10.76 33.37 3.44
N ASP A 87 9.50 33.15 3.10
CA ASP A 87 8.95 31.79 3.02
C ASP A 87 9.69 31.05 1.90
N GLN A 88 10.47 30.03 2.26
CA GLN A 88 11.04 29.11 1.28
C GLN A 88 9.92 28.19 0.79
N ASP A 89 9.32 28.59 -0.32
CA ASP A 89 8.39 27.80 -1.10
C ASP A 89 9.04 26.44 -1.42
N ALA A 90 8.45 25.35 -0.91
CA ALA A 90 8.95 24.01 -1.14
C ALA A 90 8.79 23.70 -2.64
N GLY A 91 9.92 23.63 -3.34
CA GLY A 91 9.98 23.62 -4.80
C GLY A 91 8.98 22.65 -5.44
N SER A 92 7.92 23.21 -6.02
CA SER A 92 6.95 22.48 -6.82
C SER A 92 7.59 22.10 -8.14
N VAL A 93 8.34 20.99 -8.14
CA VAL A 93 8.73 20.29 -9.37
C VAL A 93 7.42 20.03 -10.14
N PRO A 94 7.30 20.47 -11.41
CA PRO A 94 6.12 20.18 -12.21
C PRO A 94 6.05 18.67 -12.44
N GLY A 95 5.30 17.97 -11.60
CA GLY A 95 5.14 16.53 -11.68
C GLY A 95 4.60 16.17 -13.05
N ALA A 96 5.42 15.52 -13.87
CA ALA A 96 5.02 15.02 -15.17
C ALA A 96 3.89 14.01 -14.95
N GLY A 97 2.66 14.44 -15.21
CA GLY A 97 1.47 13.64 -14.90
C GLY A 97 1.48 12.32 -15.67
N ASP A 98 1.06 11.24 -15.03
CA ASP A 98 1.00 9.94 -15.68
C ASP A 98 -0.14 9.91 -16.71
N ALA A 99 0.22 10.05 -17.98
CA ALA A 99 -0.69 9.95 -19.12
C ALA A 99 -1.34 8.55 -19.26
N GLY A 100 -0.93 7.56 -18.46
CA GLY A 100 -1.39 6.18 -18.56
C GLY A 100 -0.84 5.44 -19.77
N ALA A 101 0.28 5.94 -20.30
CA ALA A 101 1.01 5.32 -21.40
C ALA A 101 1.62 3.98 -20.96
N GLY A 102 1.84 3.08 -21.92
CA GLY A 102 2.57 1.84 -21.64
C GLY A 102 4.01 2.13 -21.17
N ARG A 103 4.60 1.23 -20.37
CA ARG A 103 5.99 1.36 -19.90
C ARG A 103 6.93 1.69 -21.08
N PRO A 104 7.74 2.76 -20.99
CA PRO A 104 8.70 3.11 -22.04
C PRO A 104 9.70 1.98 -22.35
N ALA A 105 10.16 1.91 -23.59
CA ALA A 105 11.23 1.00 -23.97
C ALA A 105 12.52 1.39 -23.22
N GLY A 106 13.20 0.40 -22.63
CA GLY A 106 14.42 0.63 -21.85
C GLY A 106 14.23 1.03 -20.39
N ALA A 107 12.98 1.23 -19.93
CA ALA A 107 12.69 1.68 -18.56
C ALA A 107 13.09 0.71 -17.42
N LEU A 108 13.52 -0.51 -17.76
CA LEU A 108 14.01 -1.51 -16.81
C LEU A 108 15.46 -1.90 -17.15
N PRO A 109 16.30 -2.21 -16.13
CA PRO A 109 17.66 -2.71 -16.34
C PRO A 109 17.71 -4.04 -17.10
N PHE A 110 16.58 -4.74 -17.23
CA PHE A 110 16.42 -6.04 -17.86
C PHE A 110 15.23 -6.02 -18.83
N ASP A 111 15.17 -6.99 -19.74
CA ASP A 111 13.99 -7.21 -20.56
C ASP A 111 13.00 -8.10 -19.80
N LEU A 112 11.87 -7.52 -19.35
CA LEU A 112 10.82 -8.29 -18.66
C LEU A 112 10.28 -9.40 -19.58
N PRO A 113 10.26 -10.67 -19.14
CA PRO A 113 9.69 -11.75 -19.94
C PRO A 113 8.25 -11.47 -20.36
N GLY A 114 7.91 -11.76 -21.61
CA GLY A 114 6.56 -11.52 -22.13
C GLY A 114 5.48 -12.34 -21.42
N PRO A 115 4.19 -11.96 -21.52
CA PRO A 115 3.10 -12.58 -20.76
C PRO A 115 3.04 -14.12 -20.85
N ALA A 116 3.34 -14.71 -22.01
CA ALA A 116 3.39 -16.16 -22.16
C ALA A 116 4.42 -16.83 -21.22
N ALA A 117 5.58 -16.22 -21.01
CA ALA A 117 6.63 -16.73 -20.12
C ALA A 117 6.29 -16.52 -18.63
N LEU A 118 5.54 -15.47 -18.29
CA LEU A 118 5.15 -15.16 -16.91
C LEU A 118 3.88 -15.88 -16.44
N HIS A 119 2.95 -16.25 -17.32
CA HIS A 119 1.60 -16.70 -16.93
C HIS A 119 1.24 -18.12 -17.43
N THR A 120 2.16 -18.90 -17.99
CA THR A 120 1.90 -20.28 -18.46
C THR A 120 2.81 -21.32 -17.81
N GLY A 121 2.52 -22.62 -17.99
CA GLY A 121 3.36 -23.71 -17.49
C GLY A 121 3.50 -23.73 -15.97
N SER A 122 4.74 -23.84 -15.47
CA SER A 122 5.07 -23.70 -14.05
C SER A 122 4.91 -22.26 -13.55
N ALA A 123 5.29 -21.27 -14.36
CA ALA A 123 5.19 -19.85 -14.02
C ALA A 123 3.74 -19.41 -13.76
N GLY A 124 2.78 -19.93 -14.55
CA GLY A 124 1.35 -19.70 -14.36
C GLY A 124 0.75 -20.30 -13.06
N ARG A 125 1.51 -21.07 -12.29
CA ARG A 125 1.12 -21.54 -10.94
C ARG A 125 1.60 -20.60 -9.84
N LYS A 126 2.67 -19.82 -10.10
CA LYS A 126 3.20 -18.79 -9.21
C LYS A 126 2.45 -17.50 -9.48
N LEU A 127 1.48 -17.15 -8.63
CA LEU A 127 0.63 -15.96 -8.83
C LEU A 127 1.12 -14.79 -7.98
N VAL A 128 1.13 -13.59 -8.55
CA VAL A 128 1.47 -12.35 -7.83
C VAL A 128 0.31 -11.37 -7.89
N PHE A 129 -0.26 -11.06 -6.73
CA PHE A 129 -1.33 -10.08 -6.54
C PHE A 129 -0.80 -8.87 -5.78
N ALA A 130 -1.41 -7.69 -5.95
CA ALA A 130 -1.23 -6.56 -5.04
C ALA A 130 -2.54 -6.21 -4.32
N HIS A 131 -2.46 -5.89 -3.03
CA HIS A 131 -3.62 -5.51 -2.23
C HIS A 131 -4.15 -4.13 -2.68
N TYR A 132 -5.32 -4.10 -3.31
CA TYR A 132 -5.92 -2.88 -3.83
C TYR A 132 -6.90 -2.28 -2.80
N PHE A 133 -6.53 -1.11 -2.29
CA PHE A 133 -7.23 -0.38 -1.24
C PHE A 133 -8.13 0.70 -1.88
N THR A 134 -9.45 0.51 -1.86
CA THR A 134 -10.38 1.40 -2.59
C THR A 134 -10.40 2.89 -2.19
N PRO A 135 -10.02 3.33 -0.97
CA PRO A 135 -10.05 4.73 -0.58
C PRO A 135 -9.09 5.65 -1.32
N TYR A 136 -8.00 5.13 -1.90
CA TYR A 136 -6.95 5.96 -2.53
C TYR A 136 -6.69 5.63 -4.02
N PRO A 137 -7.69 5.84 -4.91
CA PRO A 137 -7.51 5.73 -6.37
C PRO A 137 -6.65 6.87 -6.93
N LEU A 138 -6.24 6.80 -8.20
CA LEU A 138 -5.43 7.85 -8.86
C LEU A 138 -6.02 9.28 -8.77
N SER A 139 -7.34 9.43 -8.65
CA SER A 139 -8.01 10.70 -8.39
C SER A 139 -9.30 10.47 -7.60
N LEU A 140 -9.66 11.42 -6.74
CA LEU A 140 -10.85 11.37 -5.86
C LEU A 140 -11.98 12.28 -6.32
N ASP A 141 -11.67 13.35 -7.02
CA ASP A 141 -12.60 14.40 -7.46
C ASP A 141 -12.37 14.87 -8.91
N ASN A 142 -11.46 14.21 -9.66
CA ASN A 142 -11.12 14.53 -11.06
C ASN A 142 -10.62 15.96 -11.29
N ALA A 143 -10.11 16.61 -10.24
CA ALA A 143 -9.47 17.92 -10.32
C ALA A 143 -7.98 17.80 -10.67
N SER A 144 -7.35 18.92 -11.03
CA SER A 144 -5.91 19.01 -11.27
C SER A 144 -5.11 18.94 -9.96
N ALA A 145 -3.87 18.45 -10.04
CA ALA A 145 -3.04 18.08 -8.90
C ALA A 145 -2.82 19.21 -7.87
N ASP A 146 -2.82 20.46 -8.32
CA ASP A 146 -2.66 21.68 -7.54
C ASP A 146 -3.87 21.98 -6.62
N ALA A 147 -5.05 21.44 -6.95
CA ALA A 147 -6.31 21.75 -6.28
C ALA A 147 -7.18 20.52 -5.96
N ASP A 148 -6.69 19.29 -6.19
CA ASP A 148 -7.46 18.07 -5.97
C ASP A 148 -7.61 17.70 -4.49
N TYR A 149 -8.42 16.66 -4.22
CA TYR A 149 -8.69 16.23 -2.84
C TYR A 149 -7.41 15.83 -2.09
N TYR A 150 -6.45 15.19 -2.77
CA TYR A 150 -5.17 14.81 -2.17
C TYR A 150 -4.43 16.03 -1.65
N THR A 151 -4.25 17.06 -2.48
CA THR A 151 -3.55 18.29 -2.12
C THR A 151 -4.31 19.09 -1.07
N ARG A 152 -5.63 19.27 -1.23
CA ARG A 152 -6.44 20.09 -0.29
C ARG A 152 -6.61 19.46 1.10
N ASN A 153 -6.71 18.14 1.18
CA ASN A 153 -7.10 17.44 2.42
C ASN A 153 -6.06 16.43 2.92
N TYR A 154 -5.55 15.55 2.06
CA TYR A 154 -4.77 14.41 2.56
C TYR A 154 -3.29 14.73 2.79
N LEU A 155 -2.69 15.59 1.97
CA LEU A 155 -1.33 16.09 2.16
C LEU A 155 -1.27 17.34 3.03
N ASN A 156 -2.32 18.16 3.01
CA ASN A 156 -2.40 19.38 3.82
C ASN A 156 -2.43 19.05 5.33
N PRO A 157 -1.52 19.61 6.16
CA PRO A 157 -1.55 19.43 7.60
C PRO A 157 -2.87 19.80 8.27
N ALA A 158 -3.57 20.83 7.79
CA ALA A 158 -4.87 21.28 8.29
C ALA A 158 -6.07 20.72 7.50
N GLY A 159 -5.87 19.67 6.71
CA GLY A 159 -6.89 19.07 5.85
C GLY A 159 -8.11 18.50 6.59
N GLU A 160 -9.20 18.32 5.84
CA GLU A 160 -10.53 17.93 6.35
C GLU A 160 -11.05 18.82 7.52
N ASN A 161 -10.71 20.12 7.51
CA ASN A 161 -11.02 21.11 8.56
C ASN A 161 -10.26 20.85 9.88
N GLY A 162 -8.93 20.78 9.81
CA GLY A 162 -8.05 20.61 10.97
C GLY A 162 -7.94 19.18 11.50
N LYS A 163 -8.67 18.23 10.92
CA LYS A 163 -8.75 16.83 11.35
C LYS A 163 -7.39 16.11 11.37
N HIS A 164 -6.47 16.55 10.52
CA HIS A 164 -5.14 15.98 10.36
C HIS A 164 -4.02 16.75 11.07
N GLU A 165 -4.32 17.87 11.75
CA GLU A 165 -3.31 18.75 12.37
C GLU A 165 -2.43 18.02 13.37
N ARG A 166 -3.07 17.18 14.21
CA ARG A 166 -2.42 16.40 15.26
C ARG A 166 -1.19 15.63 14.76
N TYR A 167 -1.23 15.12 13.53
CA TYR A 167 -0.18 14.31 12.91
C TYR A 167 0.33 14.90 11.58
N GLY A 168 0.01 16.17 11.29
CA GLY A 168 0.58 16.93 10.18
C GLY A 168 0.20 16.41 8.80
N GLY A 169 -1.08 16.11 8.59
CA GLY A 169 -1.59 15.60 7.30
C GLY A 169 -1.74 14.09 7.32
N LEU A 170 -2.78 13.57 6.65
CA LEU A 170 -3.11 12.13 6.66
C LEU A 170 -2.03 11.29 5.97
N LEU A 171 -1.55 11.79 4.83
CA LEU A 171 -0.60 11.12 3.97
C LEU A 171 0.73 11.88 3.95
N ARG A 172 1.74 11.27 3.37
CA ARG A 172 3.00 11.92 2.98
C ARG A 172 3.22 11.90 1.49
N ASP A 173 2.77 10.85 0.83
CA ASP A 173 2.86 10.63 -0.61
C ASP A 173 1.44 10.52 -1.22
N ARG A 174 1.35 10.59 -2.54
CA ARG A 174 0.11 10.50 -3.33
C ARG A 174 0.35 9.70 -4.62
N PRO A 175 -0.69 9.19 -5.30
CA PRO A 175 -0.53 8.68 -6.66
C PRO A 175 0.15 9.71 -7.57
N LEU A 176 0.89 9.22 -8.57
CA LEU A 176 1.36 10.07 -9.67
C LEU A 176 0.16 10.87 -10.21
N PRO A 177 0.24 12.21 -10.28
CA PRO A 177 -0.91 13.00 -10.67
C PRO A 177 -1.42 12.64 -12.07
N VAL A 178 -2.73 12.53 -12.22
CA VAL A 178 -3.40 12.33 -13.51
C VAL A 178 -4.13 13.60 -13.92
N ALA A 179 -4.12 13.91 -15.22
CA ALA A 179 -4.94 15.01 -15.73
C ALA A 179 -6.45 14.68 -15.64
N PRO A 180 -7.33 15.67 -15.39
CA PRO A 180 -8.77 15.50 -15.43
C PRO A 180 -9.26 14.82 -16.71
N LYS A 181 -10.14 13.82 -16.58
CA LYS A 181 -10.64 13.02 -17.72
C LYS A 181 -12.14 13.25 -17.95
N PRO A 182 -12.63 13.27 -19.20
CA PRO A 182 -14.05 13.35 -19.49
C PRO A 182 -14.75 12.00 -19.26
N GLY A 183 -16.08 12.02 -19.08
CA GLY A 183 -16.90 10.81 -18.96
C GLY A 183 -16.72 10.07 -17.63
N ASN A 184 -16.70 8.73 -17.67
CA ASN A 184 -16.45 7.89 -16.48
C ASN A 184 -14.94 7.84 -16.17
N TRP A 185 -14.45 8.92 -15.58
CA TRP A 185 -13.05 9.10 -15.22
C TRP A 185 -12.57 8.12 -14.14
N GLU A 186 -13.44 7.69 -13.21
CA GLU A 186 -13.09 6.65 -12.22
C GLU A 186 -12.76 5.33 -12.91
N LEU A 187 -13.61 4.88 -13.84
CA LEU A 187 -13.32 3.67 -14.63
C LEU A 187 -12.03 3.84 -15.45
N ALA A 188 -11.85 4.97 -16.13
CA ALA A 188 -10.65 5.22 -16.94
C ALA A 188 -9.34 5.25 -16.12
N ASN A 189 -9.41 5.68 -14.86
CA ASN A 189 -8.30 5.64 -13.91
C ASN A 189 -8.04 4.22 -13.40
N LEU A 190 -9.09 3.47 -13.03
CA LEU A 190 -8.95 2.07 -12.62
C LEU A 190 -8.39 1.19 -13.74
N GLU A 191 -8.77 1.46 -14.99
CA GLU A 191 -8.14 0.81 -16.15
C GLU A 191 -6.66 1.18 -16.31
N GLN A 192 -6.26 2.42 -16.00
CA GLN A 192 -4.85 2.82 -15.99
C GLN A 192 -4.08 2.03 -14.92
N GLU A 193 -4.63 1.88 -13.72
CA GLU A 193 -4.00 1.08 -12.65
C GLU A 193 -3.85 -0.40 -13.04
N VAL A 194 -4.88 -1.00 -13.66
CA VAL A 194 -4.78 -2.38 -14.19
C VAL A 194 -3.72 -2.45 -15.31
N ARG A 195 -3.67 -1.48 -16.24
CA ARG A 195 -2.64 -1.43 -17.29
C ARG A 195 -1.24 -1.36 -16.68
N THR A 196 -1.03 -0.56 -15.65
CA THR A 196 0.25 -0.38 -14.96
C THR A 196 0.67 -1.64 -14.20
N ALA A 197 -0.22 -2.23 -13.39
CA ALA A 197 0.02 -3.49 -12.66
C ALA A 197 0.35 -4.64 -13.63
N ARG A 198 -0.43 -4.79 -14.70
CA ARG A 198 -0.18 -5.77 -15.77
C ARG A 198 1.16 -5.55 -16.45
N ALA A 199 1.56 -4.31 -16.74
CA ALA A 199 2.83 -4.00 -17.39
C ALA A 199 4.04 -4.40 -16.51
N ALA A 200 3.90 -4.39 -15.19
CA ALA A 200 4.88 -4.90 -14.22
C ALA A 200 4.86 -6.44 -14.05
N GLY A 201 3.93 -7.16 -14.70
CA GLY A 201 3.86 -8.62 -14.69
C GLY A 201 2.98 -9.24 -13.60
N LEU A 202 2.25 -8.42 -12.83
CA LEU A 202 1.29 -8.89 -11.82
C LEU A 202 0.17 -9.70 -12.48
N ASP A 203 -0.33 -10.72 -11.78
CA ASP A 203 -1.46 -11.55 -12.22
C ASP A 203 -2.81 -10.92 -11.93
N GLY A 204 -2.86 -9.94 -11.01
CA GLY A 204 -4.09 -9.43 -10.47
C GLY A 204 -3.95 -8.50 -9.27
N PHE A 205 -5.10 -8.19 -8.67
CA PHE A 205 -5.21 -7.54 -7.36
C PHE A 205 -5.93 -8.44 -6.34
N THR A 206 -5.57 -8.32 -5.06
CA THR A 206 -6.43 -8.69 -3.94
C THR A 206 -7.28 -7.47 -3.61
N LEU A 207 -8.55 -7.47 -4.04
CA LEU A 207 -9.46 -6.34 -3.87
C LEU A 207 -10.03 -6.34 -2.46
N ASP A 208 -9.64 -5.30 -1.71
CA ASP A 208 -10.08 -5.09 -0.35
C ASP A 208 -11.54 -4.60 -0.29
N MET A 209 -12.36 -5.33 0.45
CA MET A 209 -13.79 -5.07 0.60
C MET A 209 -14.05 -4.38 1.93
N LEU A 210 -13.74 -3.09 2.01
CA LEU A 210 -13.89 -2.27 3.23
C LEU A 210 -15.35 -2.00 3.62
N SER A 211 -16.28 -2.00 2.66
CA SER A 211 -17.70 -1.75 2.90
C SER A 211 -18.57 -2.58 1.97
N LEU A 212 -19.81 -2.85 2.40
CA LEU A 212 -20.81 -3.56 1.60
C LEU A 212 -21.70 -2.63 0.78
N SER A 213 -21.54 -1.32 0.93
CA SER A 213 -22.28 -0.24 0.27
C SER A 213 -21.43 1.03 0.15
N GLY A 214 -21.91 2.02 -0.63
CA GLY A 214 -21.27 3.34 -0.78
C GLY A 214 -20.01 3.33 -1.65
N PRO A 215 -19.26 4.45 -1.67
CA PRO A 215 -18.23 4.72 -2.69
C PRO A 215 -17.13 3.65 -2.80
N ASN A 216 -16.68 3.08 -1.69
CA ASN A 216 -15.71 1.98 -1.68
C ASN A 216 -16.26 0.73 -2.38
N ARG A 217 -17.53 0.37 -2.10
CA ARG A 217 -18.19 -0.76 -2.74
C ARG A 217 -18.49 -0.51 -4.21
N ASP A 218 -18.83 0.72 -4.59
CA ASP A 218 -19.07 1.08 -5.99
C ASP A 218 -17.78 1.03 -6.80
N ARG A 219 -16.68 1.56 -6.23
CA ARG A 219 -15.33 1.48 -6.82
C ARG A 219 -14.81 0.05 -6.92
N ALA A 220 -15.08 -0.80 -5.94
CA ALA A 220 -14.83 -2.25 -6.04
C ALA A 220 -15.56 -2.86 -7.26
N GLY A 221 -16.80 -2.43 -7.53
CA GLY A 221 -17.56 -2.81 -8.72
C GLY A 221 -16.97 -2.29 -10.04
N LEU A 222 -16.43 -1.06 -10.05
CA LEU A 222 -15.72 -0.51 -11.21
C LEU A 222 -14.37 -1.21 -11.46
N LEU A 223 -13.64 -1.62 -10.42
CA LEU A 223 -12.38 -2.35 -10.59
C LEU A 223 -12.59 -3.71 -11.26
N MET A 224 -13.67 -4.42 -10.92
CA MET A 224 -14.03 -5.67 -11.62
C MET A 224 -14.29 -5.45 -13.12
N GLN A 225 -14.83 -4.28 -13.49
CA GLN A 225 -15.07 -3.90 -14.89
C GLN A 225 -13.76 -3.52 -15.58
N ALA A 226 -12.94 -2.66 -14.97
CA ALA A 226 -11.63 -2.25 -15.47
C ALA A 226 -10.70 -3.45 -15.73
N ALA A 227 -10.63 -4.38 -14.78
CA ALA A 227 -9.86 -5.62 -14.93
C ALA A 227 -10.27 -6.40 -16.19
N ARG A 228 -11.58 -6.62 -16.36
CA ARG A 228 -12.13 -7.33 -17.54
C ARG A 228 -11.92 -6.56 -18.85
N ALA A 229 -12.00 -5.23 -18.83
CA ALA A 229 -11.85 -4.39 -20.02
C ALA A 229 -10.39 -4.34 -20.51
N VAL A 230 -9.43 -4.24 -19.60
CA VAL A 230 -7.99 -4.11 -19.92
C VAL A 230 -7.36 -5.45 -20.30
N ASP A 231 -7.56 -6.50 -19.51
CA ASP A 231 -7.05 -7.82 -19.82
C ASP A 231 -7.95 -8.92 -19.20
N PRO A 232 -8.67 -9.69 -20.02
CA PRO A 232 -9.43 -10.87 -19.59
C PRO A 232 -8.69 -11.90 -18.72
N ALA A 233 -7.35 -11.90 -18.70
CA ALA A 233 -6.52 -12.76 -17.87
C ALA A 233 -6.03 -12.12 -16.55
N PHE A 234 -6.30 -10.81 -16.34
CA PHE A 234 -6.02 -10.12 -15.07
C PHE A 234 -7.11 -10.46 -14.04
N LYS A 235 -6.66 -10.83 -12.83
CA LYS A 235 -7.49 -11.52 -11.83
C LYS A 235 -7.81 -10.58 -10.67
N ILE A 236 -9.01 -10.66 -10.11
CA ILE A 236 -9.35 -9.98 -8.87
C ILE A 236 -9.72 -11.03 -7.81
N MET A 237 -8.82 -11.25 -6.86
CA MET A 237 -9.09 -12.08 -5.69
C MET A 237 -9.88 -11.24 -4.68
N LEU A 238 -10.96 -11.78 -4.11
CA LEU A 238 -11.83 -11.02 -3.21
C LEU A 238 -11.34 -11.14 -1.76
N MET A 239 -11.11 -10.00 -1.12
CA MET A 239 -10.58 -9.90 0.25
C MET A 239 -11.59 -9.14 1.14
N PRO A 240 -12.49 -9.84 1.86
CA PRO A 240 -13.25 -9.25 2.95
C PRO A 240 -12.34 -8.70 4.05
N ASP A 241 -12.42 -7.40 4.37
CA ASP A 241 -11.70 -6.82 5.50
C ASP A 241 -12.49 -7.06 6.79
N MET A 242 -11.98 -7.93 7.67
CA MET A 242 -12.63 -8.25 8.94
C MET A 242 -12.27 -7.33 10.12
N THR A 243 -11.63 -6.19 9.84
CA THR A 243 -11.51 -5.01 10.72
C THR A 243 -12.52 -3.93 10.32
N SER A 244 -12.76 -3.75 9.02
CA SER A 244 -13.63 -2.69 8.48
C SER A 244 -15.09 -3.11 8.30
N LEU A 245 -15.34 -4.40 7.97
CA LEU A 245 -16.69 -4.93 7.80
C LEU A 245 -17.37 -5.26 9.13
N ASP A 246 -18.28 -4.38 9.56
CA ASP A 246 -19.18 -4.65 10.69
C ASP A 246 -20.37 -5.53 10.26
N THR A 247 -20.16 -6.85 10.28
CA THR A 247 -21.27 -7.82 10.19
C THR A 247 -20.97 -9.10 10.95
N ASP A 248 -21.96 -9.60 11.69
CA ASP A 248 -21.97 -10.93 12.31
C ASP A 248 -22.81 -11.95 11.53
N ASP A 249 -23.55 -11.53 10.49
CA ASP A 249 -24.35 -12.44 9.66
C ASP A 249 -23.48 -13.01 8.50
N PRO A 250 -23.19 -14.32 8.50
CA PRO A 250 -22.41 -14.94 7.43
C PRO A 250 -23.14 -14.92 6.07
N GLY A 251 -24.47 -14.81 6.06
CA GLY A 251 -25.28 -14.66 4.86
C GLY A 251 -25.10 -13.30 4.20
N VAL A 252 -25.02 -12.22 4.98
CA VAL A 252 -24.75 -10.86 4.47
C VAL A 252 -23.39 -10.82 3.76
N LEU A 253 -22.34 -11.41 4.37
CA LEU A 253 -21.04 -11.48 3.71
C LEU A 253 -21.07 -12.41 2.47
N ALA A 254 -21.71 -13.58 2.56
CA ALA A 254 -21.81 -14.50 1.43
C ALA A 254 -22.52 -13.86 0.21
N ASP A 255 -23.59 -13.12 0.44
CA ASP A 255 -24.34 -12.44 -0.62
C ASP A 255 -23.51 -11.31 -1.26
N ALA A 256 -22.74 -10.55 -0.47
CA ALA A 256 -21.85 -9.50 -0.97
C ALA A 256 -20.64 -10.05 -1.76
N VAL A 257 -20.00 -11.11 -1.27
CA VAL A 257 -18.91 -11.83 -1.96
C VAL A 257 -19.43 -12.46 -3.24
N ALA A 258 -20.63 -13.04 -3.24
CA ALA A 258 -21.25 -13.59 -4.45
C ALA A 258 -21.58 -12.51 -5.49
N ALA A 259 -21.96 -11.29 -5.07
CA ALA A 259 -22.24 -10.19 -5.99
C ALA A 259 -21.00 -9.79 -6.82
N LEU A 260 -19.83 -9.67 -6.19
CA LEU A 260 -18.56 -9.42 -6.91
C LEU A 260 -18.06 -10.69 -7.63
N GLY A 261 -18.19 -11.86 -7.00
CA GLY A 261 -17.72 -13.16 -7.52
C GLY A 261 -18.40 -13.63 -8.82
N LYS A 262 -19.51 -13.01 -9.21
CA LYS A 262 -20.18 -13.21 -10.51
C LYS A 262 -19.44 -12.53 -11.68
N ALA A 263 -18.60 -11.53 -11.42
CA ALA A 263 -17.87 -10.83 -12.48
C ALA A 263 -16.79 -11.73 -13.12
N PRO A 264 -16.58 -11.69 -14.45
CA PRO A 264 -15.61 -12.56 -15.12
C PRO A 264 -14.15 -12.41 -14.68
N ALA A 265 -13.77 -11.25 -14.11
CA ALA A 265 -12.44 -11.00 -13.57
C ALA A 265 -12.21 -11.63 -12.18
N ALA A 266 -13.26 -12.12 -11.50
CA ALA A 266 -13.14 -12.71 -10.17
C ALA A 266 -12.24 -13.96 -10.20
N HIS A 267 -11.20 -13.98 -9.38
CA HIS A 267 -10.19 -15.03 -9.43
C HIS A 267 -10.77 -16.39 -9.05
N ARG A 268 -10.63 -17.34 -9.99
CA ARG A 268 -11.00 -18.75 -9.79
C ARG A 268 -9.81 -19.65 -10.01
N LEU A 269 -9.76 -20.75 -9.26
CA LEU A 269 -8.88 -21.87 -9.55
C LEU A 269 -9.33 -22.59 -10.83
N ALA A 270 -8.44 -23.41 -11.41
CA ALA A 270 -8.75 -24.22 -12.59
C ALA A 270 -9.95 -25.18 -12.41
N ASP A 271 -10.28 -25.56 -11.17
CA ASP A 271 -11.46 -26.36 -10.85
C ASP A 271 -12.77 -25.56 -10.71
N GLY A 272 -12.72 -24.24 -10.97
CA GLY A 272 -13.86 -23.31 -10.93
C GLY A 272 -14.15 -22.67 -9.56
N ARG A 273 -13.47 -23.07 -8.48
CA ARG A 273 -13.65 -22.47 -7.15
C ARG A 273 -13.24 -21.00 -7.15
N LEU A 274 -14.10 -20.13 -6.61
CA LEU A 274 -13.80 -18.72 -6.33
C LEU A 274 -12.78 -18.63 -5.20
N VAL A 275 -11.69 -17.90 -5.39
CA VAL A 275 -10.71 -17.65 -4.33
C VAL A 275 -11.19 -16.48 -3.48
N VAL A 276 -11.34 -16.71 -2.17
CA VAL A 276 -11.73 -15.71 -1.18
C VAL A 276 -10.68 -15.68 -0.08
N SER A 277 -10.06 -14.52 0.11
CA SER A 277 -8.90 -14.33 0.97
C SER A 277 -9.15 -13.19 1.96
N PRO A 278 -9.93 -13.41 3.03
CA PRO A 278 -10.27 -12.35 3.96
C PRO A 278 -9.05 -11.88 4.75
N PHE A 279 -8.94 -10.57 4.92
CA PHE A 279 -7.95 -9.95 5.80
C PHE A 279 -8.40 -10.07 7.27
N LYS A 280 -7.45 -10.42 8.14
CA LYS A 280 -7.64 -10.64 9.58
C LYS A 280 -8.75 -11.66 9.87
N ALA A 281 -8.74 -12.76 9.11
CA ALA A 281 -9.75 -13.82 9.14
C ALA A 281 -10.03 -14.39 10.55
N GLU A 282 -9.05 -14.30 11.46
CA GLU A 282 -9.09 -14.81 12.83
C GLU A 282 -10.12 -14.15 13.74
N THR A 283 -10.66 -12.97 13.40
CA THR A 283 -11.70 -12.28 14.19
C THR A 283 -13.02 -13.05 14.22
N LYS A 284 -13.29 -13.87 13.20
CA LYS A 284 -14.46 -14.78 13.18
C LYS A 284 -14.02 -16.22 13.42
N SER A 285 -14.97 -17.05 13.84
CA SER A 285 -14.71 -18.47 14.12
C SER A 285 -14.61 -19.29 12.83
N VAL A 286 -13.97 -20.46 12.92
CA VAL A 286 -13.92 -21.44 11.81
C VAL A 286 -15.33 -21.89 11.42
N ALA A 287 -16.24 -22.02 12.39
CA ALA A 287 -17.65 -22.35 12.16
C ALA A 287 -18.38 -21.25 11.39
N TRP A 288 -18.13 -19.98 11.71
CA TRP A 288 -18.70 -18.83 10.99
C TRP A 288 -18.24 -18.78 9.54
N TRP A 289 -16.94 -18.96 9.29
CA TRP A 289 -16.40 -19.05 7.93
C TRP A 289 -16.90 -20.27 7.16
N THR A 290 -17.13 -21.41 7.84
CA THR A 290 -17.78 -22.58 7.24
C THR A 290 -19.19 -22.22 6.76
N GLN A 291 -19.98 -21.49 7.56
CA GLN A 291 -21.30 -21.01 7.16
C GLN A 291 -21.24 -20.07 5.96
N VAL A 292 -20.29 -19.12 5.88
CA VAL A 292 -20.10 -18.27 4.69
C VAL A 292 -19.83 -19.12 3.43
N ILE A 293 -18.96 -20.13 3.53
CA ILE A 293 -18.61 -21.04 2.43
C ILE A 293 -19.81 -21.88 1.99
N ASP A 294 -20.59 -22.42 2.94
CA ASP A 294 -21.79 -23.20 2.66
C ASP A 294 -22.92 -22.34 2.07
N LEU A 295 -23.05 -21.08 2.48
CA LEU A 295 -24.03 -20.13 1.92
C LEU A 295 -23.66 -19.68 0.50
N LEU A 296 -22.37 -19.42 0.22
CA LEU A 296 -21.87 -19.22 -1.15
C LEU A 296 -22.23 -20.40 -2.06
N LYS A 297 -22.08 -21.63 -1.56
CA LYS A 297 -22.40 -22.85 -2.32
C LYS A 297 -23.91 -23.05 -2.50
N SER A 298 -24.68 -22.95 -1.42
CA SER A 298 -26.11 -23.32 -1.39
C SER A 298 -27.04 -22.24 -1.96
N ARG A 299 -26.76 -20.94 -1.73
CA ARG A 299 -27.57 -19.84 -2.28
C ARG A 299 -27.12 -19.41 -3.67
N HIS A 300 -25.81 -19.42 -3.96
CA HIS A 300 -25.25 -18.82 -5.18
C HIS A 300 -24.58 -19.82 -6.13
N GLY A 301 -24.50 -21.11 -5.78
CA GLY A 301 -23.80 -22.13 -6.58
C GLY A 301 -22.28 -21.97 -6.62
N ILE A 302 -21.70 -21.09 -5.80
CA ILE A 302 -20.27 -20.77 -5.80
C ILE A 302 -19.54 -21.72 -4.86
N ARG A 303 -18.71 -22.61 -5.43
CA ARG A 303 -17.70 -23.33 -4.63
C ARG A 303 -16.52 -22.39 -4.33
N THR A 304 -15.95 -22.50 -3.13
CA THR A 304 -14.93 -21.56 -2.62
C THR A 304 -13.60 -22.24 -2.35
N ALA A 305 -12.51 -21.55 -2.66
CA ALA A 305 -11.16 -21.84 -2.23
C ALA A 305 -10.74 -20.77 -1.21
N PHE A 306 -10.76 -21.13 0.06
CA PHE A 306 -10.55 -20.19 1.16
C PHE A 306 -9.04 -20.02 1.45
N VAL A 307 -8.53 -18.79 1.42
CA VAL A 307 -7.10 -18.49 1.62
C VAL A 307 -6.97 -17.35 2.64
N PRO A 308 -7.26 -17.60 3.93
CA PRO A 308 -7.30 -16.54 4.95
C PRO A 308 -5.95 -15.86 5.13
N THR A 309 -6.00 -14.53 5.27
CA THR A 309 -4.85 -13.68 5.58
C THR A 309 -4.90 -13.29 7.05
N PHE A 310 -3.89 -13.69 7.83
CA PHE A 310 -3.84 -13.46 9.27
C PHE A 310 -2.94 -12.27 9.66
N LEU A 311 -3.15 -11.73 10.86
CA LEU A 311 -2.14 -10.94 11.58
C LEU A 311 -1.26 -11.83 12.47
N ASP A 312 -1.76 -12.98 12.90
CA ASP A 312 -1.00 -14.01 13.61
C ASP A 312 -1.26 -15.39 12.97
N PHE A 313 -0.44 -15.78 11.98
CA PHE A 313 -0.57 -17.10 11.37
C PHE A 313 -0.20 -18.24 12.34
N ASP A 314 0.79 -18.02 13.21
CA ASP A 314 1.30 -19.05 14.12
C ASP A 314 0.25 -19.53 15.13
N ALA A 315 -0.61 -18.63 15.64
CA ALA A 315 -1.72 -18.97 16.52
C ALA A 315 -2.95 -19.54 15.78
N ASN A 316 -3.09 -19.29 14.47
CA ASN A 316 -4.37 -19.49 13.77
C ASN A 316 -4.35 -20.56 12.66
N GLY A 317 -3.22 -20.80 11.99
CA GLY A 317 -3.12 -21.67 10.81
C GLY A 317 -3.69 -23.08 11.06
N ALA A 318 -3.33 -23.70 12.19
CA ALA A 318 -3.78 -25.04 12.54
C ALA A 318 -5.31 -25.15 12.71
N ARG A 319 -5.98 -24.15 13.31
CA ARG A 319 -7.45 -24.17 13.48
C ARG A 319 -8.19 -23.96 12.17
N PHE A 320 -7.63 -23.19 11.24
CA PHE A 320 -8.23 -22.90 9.93
C PHE A 320 -7.90 -23.94 8.84
N ALA A 321 -6.89 -24.79 9.04
CA ALA A 321 -6.47 -25.81 8.08
C ALA A 321 -7.58 -26.72 7.51
N PRO A 322 -8.62 -27.14 8.28
CA PRO A 322 -9.68 -27.99 7.74
C PRO A 322 -10.52 -27.34 6.63
N ILE A 323 -10.70 -26.01 6.64
CA ILE A 323 -11.51 -25.28 5.65
C ILE A 323 -10.68 -24.55 4.59
N SER A 324 -9.38 -24.40 4.82
CA SER A 324 -8.48 -23.62 3.96
C SER A 324 -7.97 -24.41 2.75
N HIS A 325 -7.83 -23.72 1.61
CA HIS A 325 -7.03 -24.16 0.45
C HIS A 325 -5.56 -23.75 0.59
N GLY A 326 -5.34 -22.55 1.14
CA GLY A 326 -4.04 -21.93 1.33
C GLY A 326 -4.04 -21.05 2.57
N PHE A 327 -2.92 -20.39 2.86
CA PHE A 327 -2.83 -19.36 3.90
C PHE A 327 -2.01 -18.17 3.41
N SER A 328 -2.18 -17.03 4.09
CA SER A 328 -1.36 -15.83 3.98
C SER A 328 -1.23 -15.20 5.37
N GLU A 329 -0.26 -14.31 5.54
CA GLU A 329 -0.27 -13.32 6.63
C GLU A 329 -0.10 -11.91 6.06
N TRP A 330 -0.31 -10.88 6.88
CA TRP A 330 -0.08 -9.48 6.47
C TRP A 330 1.40 -9.11 6.40
N GLY A 331 2.26 -9.87 7.08
CA GLY A 331 3.73 -9.79 7.01
C GLY A 331 4.37 -8.69 7.86
N SER A 332 5.67 -8.82 8.07
CA SER A 332 6.53 -7.76 8.64
C SER A 332 6.79 -6.65 7.62
N ARG A 333 7.15 -5.46 8.12
CA ARG A 333 7.49 -4.26 7.33
C ARG A 333 8.94 -3.82 7.49
N SER A 334 9.73 -4.61 8.22
CA SER A 334 11.17 -4.42 8.39
C SER A 334 11.95 -5.58 7.79
N TYR A 335 13.20 -5.34 7.39
CA TYR A 335 14.09 -6.35 6.81
C TYR A 335 14.62 -7.35 7.84
N VAL A 336 14.45 -7.08 9.14
CA VAL A 336 14.73 -7.98 10.27
C VAL A 336 13.46 -8.71 10.73
N GLY A 337 13.62 -9.80 11.48
CA GLY A 337 12.49 -10.56 12.02
C GLY A 337 11.73 -11.40 10.99
N GLN A 338 12.34 -11.65 9.82
CA GLN A 338 11.73 -12.37 8.70
C GLN A 338 11.80 -13.90 8.85
N GLU A 339 12.36 -14.42 9.95
CA GLU A 339 12.46 -15.88 10.20
C GLU A 339 11.09 -16.55 10.34
N SER A 340 10.00 -15.78 10.50
CA SER A 340 8.63 -16.29 10.42
C SER A 340 8.25 -16.76 9.02
N ALA A 341 8.74 -16.10 7.95
CA ALA A 341 8.36 -16.41 6.57
C ALA A 341 8.69 -17.86 6.18
N THR A 342 9.93 -18.29 6.40
CA THR A 342 10.37 -19.68 6.18
C THR A 342 9.50 -20.68 6.96
N ARG A 343 9.20 -20.39 8.24
CA ARG A 343 8.35 -21.26 9.06
C ARG A 343 6.91 -21.30 8.56
N ALA A 344 6.40 -20.18 8.06
CA ALA A 344 5.04 -20.08 7.57
C ALA A 344 4.83 -20.92 6.31
N VAL A 345 5.74 -20.81 5.33
CA VAL A 345 5.75 -21.66 4.12
C VAL A 345 5.79 -23.15 4.50
N GLN A 346 6.74 -23.54 5.36
CA GLN A 346 6.90 -24.93 5.80
C GLN A 346 5.64 -25.48 6.50
N ARG A 347 4.97 -24.69 7.34
CA ARG A 347 3.72 -25.09 8.02
C ARG A 347 2.54 -25.21 7.04
N ALA A 348 2.44 -24.31 6.06
CA ALA A 348 1.42 -24.39 5.02
C ALA A 348 1.60 -25.66 4.18
N HIS A 349 2.80 -25.87 3.63
CA HIS A 349 3.13 -27.06 2.82
C HIS A 349 3.01 -28.36 3.61
N GLY A 350 3.47 -28.40 4.85
CA GLY A 350 3.30 -29.54 5.76
C GLY A 350 1.84 -29.88 6.08
N SER A 351 0.92 -28.93 5.88
CA SER A 351 -0.53 -29.11 5.98
C SER A 351 -1.22 -29.39 4.64
N GLY A 352 -0.44 -29.57 3.56
CA GLY A 352 -0.95 -29.76 2.19
C GLY A 352 -1.64 -28.51 1.61
N LYS A 353 -1.27 -27.31 2.08
CA LYS A 353 -1.86 -26.01 1.69
C LYS A 353 -0.82 -25.17 0.96
N ILE A 354 -1.28 -24.30 0.06
CA ILE A 354 -0.41 -23.29 -0.55
C ILE A 354 -0.08 -22.17 0.45
N TRP A 355 1.05 -21.50 0.25
CA TRP A 355 1.38 -20.24 0.94
C TRP A 355 1.36 -19.06 -0.01
N MET A 356 0.68 -17.98 0.38
CA MET A 356 0.75 -16.67 -0.25
C MET A 356 1.64 -15.76 0.61
N GLN A 357 2.85 -15.46 0.13
CA GLN A 357 3.83 -14.68 0.87
C GLN A 357 3.51 -13.18 0.81
N PRO A 358 3.41 -12.46 1.94
CA PRO A 358 3.41 -11.01 1.94
C PRO A 358 4.78 -10.46 1.54
N VAL A 359 4.78 -9.47 0.67
CA VAL A 359 5.95 -8.71 0.21
C VAL A 359 5.66 -7.22 0.41
N SER A 360 6.65 -6.45 0.88
CA SER A 360 6.42 -5.09 1.37
C SER A 360 7.57 -4.13 1.06
N VAL A 361 7.25 -2.85 0.89
CA VAL A 361 8.24 -1.77 0.75
C VAL A 361 8.63 -1.19 2.10
N GLN A 362 7.66 -0.61 2.80
CA GLN A 362 7.80 0.09 4.07
C GLN A 362 6.43 0.21 4.75
N ASP A 363 6.39 0.77 5.97
CA ASP A 363 5.15 1.12 6.66
C ASP A 363 5.41 2.32 7.59
N ALA A 364 4.73 3.45 7.35
CA ALA A 364 4.79 4.66 8.17
C ALA A 364 3.40 5.30 8.24
N ARG A 365 2.85 5.41 9.46
CA ARG A 365 1.45 5.76 9.73
C ARG A 365 1.37 7.02 10.60
N PRO A 366 1.33 8.23 10.02
CA PRO A 366 1.26 9.48 10.79
C PRO A 366 0.09 9.50 11.77
N ASN A 367 -1.09 9.07 11.32
CA ASN A 367 -2.32 9.04 12.12
C ASN A 367 -2.30 8.07 13.32
N GLN A 368 -1.41 7.07 13.31
CA GLN A 368 -1.23 6.10 14.39
C GLN A 368 0.03 6.36 15.24
N GLY A 369 0.91 7.28 14.83
CA GLY A 369 2.16 7.58 15.54
C GLY A 369 3.18 6.44 15.52
N ILE A 370 3.17 5.60 14.47
CA ILE A 370 4.05 4.44 14.34
C ILE A 370 4.64 4.28 12.93
N TYR A 371 5.79 3.63 12.84
CA TYR A 371 6.41 3.18 11.59
C TYR A 371 7.26 1.92 11.80
N ASP A 372 7.66 1.27 10.70
CA ASP A 372 8.74 0.29 10.66
C ASP A 372 9.93 0.81 9.87
N GLU A 373 11.12 0.43 10.34
CA GLU A 373 12.35 0.72 9.63
C GLU A 373 12.51 -0.26 8.45
N ALA A 374 12.20 0.23 7.25
CA ALA A 374 12.32 -0.50 5.99
C ALA A 374 13.76 -0.74 5.54
N GLY A 375 14.69 0.08 6.01
CA GLY A 375 16.09 0.07 5.61
C GLY A 375 16.25 0.36 4.13
N ASN A 376 15.78 1.53 3.67
CA ASN A 376 15.72 1.87 2.25
C ASN A 376 14.92 0.79 1.49
N THR A 377 15.47 0.15 0.45
CA THR A 377 14.80 -0.98 -0.25
C THR A 377 15.02 -2.35 0.40
N ALA A 378 15.67 -2.44 1.57
CA ALA A 378 16.03 -3.72 2.18
C ALA A 378 14.81 -4.60 2.54
N THR A 379 13.70 -4.04 3.03
CA THR A 379 12.46 -4.82 3.26
C THR A 379 11.91 -5.39 1.95
N LEU A 380 11.88 -4.62 0.86
CA LEU A 380 11.45 -5.09 -0.46
C LEU A 380 12.31 -6.27 -0.91
N ARG A 381 13.65 -6.13 -0.86
CA ARG A 381 14.56 -7.20 -1.28
C ARG A 381 14.45 -8.43 -0.38
N SER A 382 14.39 -8.25 0.93
CA SER A 382 14.32 -9.34 1.92
C SER A 382 13.01 -10.14 1.78
N THR A 383 11.86 -9.46 1.75
CA THR A 383 10.56 -10.14 1.61
C THR A 383 10.39 -10.83 0.25
N TRP A 384 10.90 -10.25 -0.84
CA TRP A 384 10.97 -10.94 -2.14
C TRP A 384 11.91 -12.16 -2.12
N THR A 385 13.05 -12.06 -1.44
CA THR A 385 13.99 -13.19 -1.30
C THR A 385 13.32 -14.35 -0.59
N HIS A 386 12.62 -14.10 0.52
CA HIS A 386 11.83 -15.13 1.22
C HIS A 386 10.73 -15.73 0.33
N ALA A 387 10.00 -14.94 -0.47
CA ALA A 387 9.03 -15.48 -1.43
C ALA A 387 9.66 -16.46 -2.45
N ILE A 388 10.88 -16.17 -2.91
CA ILE A 388 11.60 -16.97 -3.91
C ILE A 388 12.24 -18.21 -3.29
N ASP A 389 13.05 -18.02 -2.25
CA ASP A 389 13.97 -19.03 -1.73
C ASP A 389 13.30 -20.00 -0.75
N ASP A 390 12.32 -19.56 0.05
CA ASP A 390 11.51 -20.47 0.87
C ASP A 390 10.48 -21.26 0.03
N GLY A 391 10.24 -20.84 -1.22
CA GLY A 391 9.42 -21.56 -2.19
C GLY A 391 7.92 -21.26 -2.16
N ALA A 392 7.51 -20.09 -1.66
CA ALA A 392 6.11 -19.65 -1.57
C ALA A 392 5.33 -19.85 -2.89
N ASP A 393 4.06 -20.25 -2.82
CA ASP A 393 3.27 -20.53 -4.03
C ASP A 393 2.80 -19.26 -4.72
N TRP A 394 2.21 -18.34 -3.94
CA TRP A 394 1.73 -17.05 -4.41
C TRP A 394 2.41 -15.90 -3.65
N VAL A 395 2.24 -14.68 -4.12
CA VAL A 395 2.68 -13.45 -3.44
C VAL A 395 1.52 -12.46 -3.35
N GLN A 396 1.42 -11.78 -2.21
CA GLN A 396 0.66 -10.54 -2.07
C GLN A 396 1.63 -9.37 -1.84
N LEU A 397 1.62 -8.38 -2.72
CA LEU A 397 2.25 -7.08 -2.46
C LEU A 397 1.33 -6.29 -1.52
N THR A 398 1.86 -5.95 -0.35
CA THR A 398 1.16 -5.15 0.65
C THR A 398 1.79 -3.76 0.69
N THR A 399 1.22 -2.77 0.00
CA THR A 399 -0.05 -2.75 -0.76
C THR A 399 0.11 -2.17 -2.17
N TRP A 400 -0.89 -2.28 -3.04
CA TRP A 400 -0.89 -1.50 -4.28
C TRP A 400 -0.86 0.01 -3.94
N ASN A 401 -1.83 0.50 -3.18
CA ASN A 401 -2.13 1.93 -3.07
C ASN A 401 -2.59 2.40 -1.67
N ASP A 402 -2.21 1.75 -0.58
CA ASP A 402 -2.44 2.30 0.78
C ASP A 402 -1.35 3.30 1.17
N TYR A 403 -1.54 4.54 0.69
CA TYR A 403 -0.70 5.69 1.03
C TYR A 403 -0.77 6.07 2.52
N SER A 404 -1.81 5.66 3.27
CA SER A 404 -1.94 5.97 4.70
C SER A 404 -0.99 5.15 5.57
N GLU A 405 -0.56 4.01 5.04
CA GLU A 405 0.54 3.20 5.56
C GLU A 405 1.88 3.52 4.87
N GLY A 406 1.91 4.33 3.81
CA GLY A 406 3.12 4.51 3.00
C GLY A 406 3.59 3.23 2.29
N SER A 407 2.72 2.22 2.18
CA SER A 407 3.07 0.85 1.78
C SER A 407 2.92 0.60 0.27
N GLN A 408 2.67 1.64 -0.52
CA GLN A 408 2.34 1.56 -1.94
C GLN A 408 3.47 0.98 -2.81
N PHE A 409 3.09 0.04 -3.68
CA PHE A 409 3.85 -0.38 -4.85
C PHE A 409 3.37 0.33 -6.13
N ALA A 410 2.19 0.96 -6.12
CA ALA A 410 1.70 1.79 -7.21
C ALA A 410 2.58 3.02 -7.41
N PRO A 411 2.76 3.50 -8.66
CA PRO A 411 3.57 4.68 -8.90
C PRO A 411 3.06 5.92 -8.17
N SER A 412 3.98 6.65 -7.55
CA SER A 412 3.65 7.76 -6.66
C SER A 412 4.51 9.00 -6.92
N LEU A 413 4.13 10.12 -6.32
CA LEU A 413 4.88 11.37 -6.44
C LEU A 413 6.31 11.21 -5.91
N HIS A 414 6.49 10.58 -4.74
CA HIS A 414 7.79 10.48 -4.07
C HIS A 414 8.64 9.28 -4.46
N ASN A 415 8.03 8.25 -5.06
CA ASN A 415 8.71 6.99 -5.37
C ASN A 415 8.72 6.64 -6.87
N GLY A 416 8.10 7.48 -7.72
CA GLY A 416 8.02 7.29 -9.16
C GLY A 416 7.56 5.87 -9.50
N TYR A 417 8.32 5.15 -10.32
CA TYR A 417 8.12 3.73 -10.58
C TYR A 417 9.09 2.81 -9.81
N ALA A 418 9.95 3.34 -8.93
CA ALA A 418 11.11 2.62 -8.40
C ALA A 418 10.75 1.28 -7.73
N TYR A 419 9.79 1.28 -6.82
CA TYR A 419 9.36 0.06 -6.13
C TYR A 419 8.68 -0.96 -7.05
N LEU A 420 7.94 -0.52 -8.07
CA LEU A 420 7.27 -1.39 -9.04
C LEU A 420 8.25 -2.01 -10.05
N ASP A 421 9.25 -1.23 -10.48
CA ASP A 421 10.29 -1.67 -11.40
C ASP A 421 11.27 -2.65 -10.72
N LEU A 422 11.64 -2.40 -9.45
CA LEU A 422 12.35 -3.38 -8.62
C LEU A 422 11.53 -4.66 -8.43
N THR A 423 10.24 -4.53 -8.10
CA THR A 423 9.32 -5.67 -7.95
C THR A 423 9.24 -6.52 -9.21
N SER A 424 9.24 -5.89 -10.39
CA SER A 424 9.22 -6.60 -11.68
C SER A 424 10.42 -7.55 -11.85
N TYR A 425 11.58 -7.23 -11.27
CA TYR A 425 12.79 -8.07 -11.34
C TYR A 425 12.65 -9.35 -10.49
N TYR A 426 12.26 -9.19 -9.22
CA TYR A 426 12.06 -10.32 -8.30
C TYR A 426 10.85 -11.17 -8.70
N LEU A 427 9.77 -10.55 -9.20
CA LEU A 427 8.61 -11.25 -9.77
C LEU A 427 9.03 -12.16 -10.93
N ALA A 428 9.85 -11.67 -11.86
CA ALA A 428 10.30 -12.49 -12.98
C ALA A 428 11.11 -13.70 -12.52
N LYS A 429 11.98 -13.55 -11.50
CA LYS A 429 12.68 -14.66 -10.85
C LYS A 429 11.73 -15.64 -10.15
N PHE A 430 10.78 -15.13 -9.36
CA PHE A 430 9.79 -15.93 -8.64
C PHE A 430 8.97 -16.83 -9.57
N LYS A 431 8.51 -16.28 -10.70
CA LYS A 431 7.66 -17.00 -11.66
C LYS A 431 8.45 -17.93 -12.58
N THR A 432 9.58 -17.49 -13.12
CA THR A 432 10.34 -18.26 -14.12
C THR A 432 11.42 -19.17 -13.54
N GLY A 433 11.77 -19.00 -12.26
CA GLY A 433 12.91 -19.65 -11.61
C GLY A 433 14.28 -19.05 -11.99
N SER A 434 14.35 -18.14 -12.96
CA SER A 434 15.59 -17.57 -13.49
C SER A 434 15.66 -16.06 -13.28
N TRP A 435 16.82 -15.54 -12.87
CA TRP A 435 17.03 -14.09 -12.79
C TRP A 435 17.04 -13.49 -14.21
N PRO A 436 16.30 -12.39 -14.47
CA PRO A 436 16.42 -11.67 -15.73
C PRO A 436 17.85 -11.18 -15.96
N LYS A 437 18.36 -11.29 -17.19
CA LYS A 437 19.66 -10.72 -17.53
C LYS A 437 19.58 -9.19 -17.47
N ILE A 438 20.48 -8.57 -16.72
CA ILE A 438 20.71 -7.13 -16.79
C ILE A 438 21.37 -6.81 -18.13
N VAL A 439 20.71 -5.96 -18.91
CA VAL A 439 21.11 -5.54 -20.28
C VAL A 439 21.24 -4.03 -20.42
N ARG A 440 20.87 -3.26 -19.40
CA ARG A 440 21.04 -1.81 -19.29
C ARG A 440 21.56 -1.48 -17.90
N ASP A 441 22.45 -0.51 -17.81
CA ASP A 441 22.81 0.03 -16.50
C ASP A 441 21.63 0.83 -15.96
N THR A 442 21.29 0.65 -14.70
CA THR A 442 20.25 1.42 -14.03
C THR A 442 20.61 1.61 -12.57
N LEU A 443 20.47 2.84 -12.09
CA LEU A 443 20.68 3.19 -10.69
C LEU A 443 19.33 3.50 -10.06
N TYR A 444 19.09 2.94 -8.89
CA TYR A 444 18.01 3.36 -7.99
C TYR A 444 18.64 4.07 -6.80
N LEU A 445 18.17 5.27 -6.49
CA LEU A 445 18.48 5.94 -5.22
C LEU A 445 17.28 5.85 -4.29
N CYS A 446 17.55 5.59 -3.02
CA CYS A 446 16.53 5.56 -1.98
C CYS A 446 17.07 6.24 -0.72
N ALA A 447 16.33 7.16 -0.11
CA ALA A 447 16.71 7.85 1.13
C ALA A 447 15.49 8.45 1.86
N ARG A 448 15.66 8.87 3.11
CA ARG A 448 14.71 9.78 3.77
C ARG A 448 15.03 11.23 3.44
N THR A 449 14.00 12.08 3.45
CA THR A 449 14.09 13.55 3.37
C THR A 449 14.36 14.23 4.71
N GLN A 450 14.51 13.43 5.77
CA GLN A 450 14.94 13.90 7.08
C GLN A 450 15.76 12.84 7.82
N PHE A 451 16.50 13.26 8.84
CA PHE A 451 17.10 12.36 9.81
C PHE A 451 16.02 11.72 10.70
N ALA A 452 16.16 10.45 11.06
CA ALA A 452 15.19 9.71 11.86
C ALA A 452 15.01 10.30 13.28
N ALA A 453 16.04 10.99 13.79
CA ALA A 453 16.02 11.70 15.07
C ALA A 453 15.62 13.18 14.96
N ALA A 454 15.27 13.69 13.76
CA ALA A 454 14.82 15.06 13.61
C ALA A 454 13.43 15.26 14.23
N ALA A 455 13.31 16.25 15.11
CA ALA A 455 12.04 16.67 15.69
C ALA A 455 11.35 17.67 14.74
N PRO A 456 10.04 17.51 14.43
CA PRO A 456 9.33 18.48 13.63
C PRO A 456 9.14 19.80 14.38
N THR A 457 9.19 20.92 13.66
CA THR A 457 8.99 22.28 14.20
C THR A 457 7.56 22.78 14.09
N GLY A 458 6.71 22.10 13.32
CA GLY A 458 5.30 22.48 13.13
C GLY A 458 4.39 22.02 14.27
N ALA A 459 3.09 22.26 14.12
CA ALA A 459 2.07 22.05 15.16
C ALA A 459 1.71 20.57 15.47
N GLN A 460 2.50 19.60 14.99
CA GLN A 460 2.25 18.18 15.26
C GLN A 460 2.37 17.87 16.76
N SER A 461 1.37 17.16 17.30
CA SER A 461 1.34 16.67 18.68
C SER A 461 1.33 15.15 18.79
N LEU A 462 1.24 14.45 17.66
CA LEU A 462 1.51 13.03 17.50
C LEU A 462 2.64 12.86 16.46
N VAL A 463 3.78 12.37 16.93
CA VAL A 463 4.93 12.00 16.10
C VAL A 463 5.05 10.48 16.04
N MET A 464 5.59 9.98 14.93
CA MET A 464 5.83 8.57 14.69
C MET A 464 7.02 8.04 15.48
N SER A 465 6.85 6.83 16.00
CA SER A 465 7.86 6.06 16.74
C SER A 465 8.02 4.64 16.16
N PRO A 466 9.22 4.03 16.21
CA PRO A 466 9.44 2.72 15.62
C PRO A 466 8.63 1.63 16.36
N ARG A 467 7.93 0.77 15.61
CA ARG A 467 7.20 -0.37 16.19
C ARG A 467 8.15 -1.34 16.91
N LYS A 468 7.68 -1.95 17.99
CA LYS A 468 8.43 -3.00 18.71
C LYS A 468 8.73 -4.17 17.76
N GLY A 469 10.01 -4.49 17.60
CA GLY A 469 10.48 -5.60 16.75
C GLY A 469 10.98 -5.17 15.37
N THR A 470 10.81 -3.89 15.00
CA THR A 470 11.39 -3.31 13.80
C THR A 470 12.91 -3.13 13.94
N ALA A 471 13.62 -2.98 12.81
CA ALA A 471 15.04 -2.65 12.81
C ALA A 471 15.33 -1.30 13.50
N ALA A 472 16.56 -1.11 13.99
CA ALA A 472 16.97 0.17 14.53
C ALA A 472 16.94 1.26 13.42
N PRO A 473 16.32 2.43 13.65
CA PRO A 473 16.19 3.48 12.64
C PRO A 473 17.54 3.88 12.05
N ARG A 474 17.62 4.04 10.73
CA ARG A 474 18.87 4.35 10.03
C ARG A 474 18.81 5.58 9.11
N ASP A 475 19.87 6.37 9.16
CA ASP A 475 20.07 7.58 8.36
C ASP A 475 21.07 7.28 7.23
N THR A 476 20.61 6.62 6.18
CA THR A 476 21.42 6.20 5.03
C THR A 476 20.77 6.53 3.70
N VAL A 477 21.59 6.92 2.72
CA VAL A 477 21.27 6.87 1.30
C VAL A 477 21.68 5.50 0.77
N GLU A 478 20.80 4.84 0.04
CA GLU A 478 21.10 3.59 -0.66
C GLU A 478 21.27 3.86 -2.15
N VAL A 479 22.39 3.40 -2.70
CA VAL A 479 22.61 3.31 -4.15
C VAL A 479 22.48 1.85 -4.55
N LEU A 480 21.32 1.50 -5.11
CA LEU A 480 21.05 0.17 -5.62
C LEU A 480 21.30 0.16 -7.14
N SER A 481 22.46 -0.35 -7.52
CA SER A 481 22.91 -0.44 -8.90
C SER A 481 22.52 -1.77 -9.54
N PHE A 482 22.12 -1.70 -10.81
CA PHE A 482 21.93 -2.81 -11.73
C PHE A 482 22.91 -2.58 -12.88
N LEU A 483 24.01 -3.33 -12.93
CA LEU A 483 25.11 -3.08 -13.87
C LEU A 483 25.32 -4.24 -14.84
N THR A 484 25.54 -3.91 -16.11
CA THR A 484 25.83 -4.84 -17.21
C THR A 484 27.25 -5.42 -17.15
N ALA A 485 28.19 -4.62 -16.62
CA ALA A 485 29.59 -4.94 -16.35
C ALA A 485 30.04 -4.15 -15.10
N PRO A 486 31.15 -4.50 -14.43
CA PRO A 486 31.66 -3.71 -13.30
C PRO A 486 31.88 -2.23 -13.70
N ALA A 487 31.75 -1.32 -12.75
CA ALA A 487 31.92 0.11 -12.95
C ALA A 487 32.25 0.83 -11.64
N THR A 488 32.88 2.00 -11.74
CA THR A 488 32.96 2.94 -10.62
C THR A 488 31.63 3.70 -10.54
N LEU A 489 30.99 3.72 -9.37
CA LEU A 489 29.88 4.61 -9.08
C LEU A 489 30.44 5.86 -8.40
N ARG A 490 30.19 7.04 -8.98
CA ARG A 490 30.47 8.33 -8.33
C ARG A 490 29.21 8.84 -7.66
N THR A 491 29.32 9.25 -6.41
CA THR A 491 28.15 9.60 -5.60
C THR A 491 28.28 10.96 -4.92
N SER A 492 27.13 11.59 -4.73
CA SER A 492 26.93 12.81 -3.98
C SER A 492 25.92 12.55 -2.87
N VAL A 493 26.24 12.95 -1.65
CA VAL A 493 25.27 13.01 -0.55
C VAL A 493 25.46 14.34 0.16
N GLY A 494 24.61 15.32 -0.18
CA GLY A 494 24.81 16.72 0.20
C GLY A 494 26.11 17.30 -0.38
N THR A 495 27.00 17.74 0.52
CA THR A 495 28.34 18.21 0.16
C THR A 495 29.34 17.08 -0.08
N ASP A 496 29.09 15.90 0.48
CA ASP A 496 30.05 14.79 0.45
C ASP A 496 30.07 14.18 -0.96
N ARG A 497 31.27 13.94 -1.49
CA ARG A 497 31.51 13.35 -2.81
C ARG A 497 32.43 12.15 -2.66
N ASP A 498 32.05 11.03 -3.25
CA ASP A 498 32.78 9.77 -3.12
C ASP A 498 32.75 8.96 -4.41
N ALA A 499 33.54 7.90 -4.48
CA ALA A 499 33.56 6.94 -5.59
C ALA A 499 33.86 5.52 -5.09
N HIS A 500 33.05 4.55 -5.50
CA HIS A 500 33.19 3.14 -5.11
C HIS A 500 33.02 2.20 -6.30
N GLU A 501 33.74 1.07 -6.28
CA GLU A 501 33.64 0.02 -7.29
C GLU A 501 32.41 -0.86 -7.06
N ALA A 502 31.57 -1.01 -8.08
CA ALA A 502 30.41 -1.89 -8.06
C ALA A 502 30.55 -3.02 -9.10
N PRO A 503 30.25 -4.28 -8.74
CA PRO A 503 30.31 -5.41 -9.67
C PRO A 503 29.16 -5.39 -10.68
N ALA A 504 29.30 -6.18 -11.76
CA ALA A 504 28.16 -6.54 -12.60
C ALA A 504 27.09 -7.29 -11.79
N GLY A 505 25.82 -7.11 -12.14
CA GLY A 505 24.70 -7.67 -11.40
C GLY A 505 23.94 -6.60 -10.59
N VAL A 506 23.28 -7.03 -9.52
CA VAL A 506 22.62 -6.15 -8.55
C VAL A 506 23.56 -5.92 -7.37
N HIS A 507 23.86 -4.67 -7.05
CA HIS A 507 24.72 -4.31 -5.93
C HIS A 507 24.20 -3.09 -5.17
N SER A 508 24.27 -3.13 -3.84
CA SER A 508 23.71 -2.12 -2.94
C SER A 508 24.80 -1.52 -2.08
N GLU A 509 25.10 -0.24 -2.28
CA GLU A 509 25.98 0.54 -1.42
C GLU A 509 25.16 1.41 -0.46
N LEU A 510 25.62 1.57 0.79
CA LEU A 510 24.93 2.34 1.83
C LEU A 510 25.82 3.49 2.33
N LEU A 511 25.47 4.70 1.95
CA LEU A 511 26.19 5.92 2.30
C LEU A 511 25.51 6.62 3.50
N PRO A 512 26.25 7.28 4.41
CA PRO A 512 25.66 8.07 5.49
C PRO A 512 24.81 9.23 4.95
N LEU A 513 23.61 9.44 5.48
CA LEU A 513 22.78 10.59 5.11
C LEU A 513 23.45 11.92 5.52
N ARG A 514 23.35 12.92 4.65
CA ARG A 514 23.80 14.31 4.87
C ARG A 514 22.72 15.29 4.45
N PRO A 515 22.68 16.51 5.00
CA PRO A 515 21.77 17.54 4.52
C PRO A 515 22.02 17.89 3.05
N GLY A 516 20.96 18.09 2.26
CA GLY A 516 21.01 18.35 0.82
C GLY A 516 20.51 17.19 -0.05
N THR A 517 20.57 17.33 -1.38
CA THR A 517 20.16 16.28 -2.33
C THR A 517 21.22 15.17 -2.45
N SER A 518 20.83 14.03 -3.02
CA SER A 518 21.72 12.90 -3.26
C SER A 518 21.66 12.48 -4.72
N SER A 519 22.82 12.19 -5.32
CA SER A 519 22.91 11.74 -6.71
C SER A 519 23.98 10.65 -6.89
N ALA A 520 23.85 9.88 -7.97
CA ALA A 520 24.79 8.83 -8.33
C ALA A 520 24.91 8.71 -9.85
N VAL A 521 26.13 8.48 -10.35
CA VAL A 521 26.41 8.26 -11.77
C VAL A 521 27.35 7.07 -11.96
N VAL A 522 27.02 6.19 -12.90
CA VAL A 522 27.89 5.10 -13.36
C VAL A 522 29.02 5.70 -14.20
N VAL A 523 30.26 5.28 -13.95
CA VAL A 523 31.43 5.66 -14.77
C VAL A 523 32.18 4.41 -15.22
N ARG A 524 32.49 4.34 -16.51
CA ARG A 524 33.41 3.35 -17.09
C ARG A 524 34.40 4.04 -18.01
N ASP A 525 35.67 3.67 -17.91
CA ASP A 525 36.76 4.22 -18.74
C ASP A 525 36.86 5.76 -18.74
N GLY A 526 36.34 6.40 -17.68
CA GLY A 526 36.26 7.86 -17.52
C GLY A 526 34.96 8.50 -18.02
N GLU A 527 34.15 7.79 -18.79
CA GLU A 527 32.90 8.28 -19.38
C GLU A 527 31.69 8.07 -18.45
N PRO A 528 30.80 9.06 -18.30
CA PRO A 528 29.57 8.94 -17.53
C PRO A 528 28.50 8.13 -18.30
N GLY A 529 27.79 7.27 -17.57
CA GLY A 529 26.69 6.44 -18.06
C GLY A 529 25.35 6.82 -17.43
N ALA A 530 24.65 5.83 -16.87
CA ALA A 530 23.39 6.08 -16.18
C ALA A 530 23.58 6.99 -14.95
N GLU A 531 22.76 8.04 -14.84
CA GLU A 531 22.77 9.02 -13.76
C GLU A 531 21.38 9.12 -13.11
N VAL A 532 21.34 9.38 -11.81
CA VAL A 532 20.10 9.59 -11.05
C VAL A 532 20.35 10.61 -9.94
N GLU A 533 19.38 11.51 -9.74
CA GLU A 533 19.32 12.43 -8.60
C GLU A 533 17.99 12.24 -7.88
N LEU A 534 18.04 12.17 -6.55
CA LEU A 534 16.85 12.28 -5.70
C LEU A 534 16.56 13.77 -5.50
N PRO A 535 15.50 14.35 -6.10
CA PRO A 535 15.26 15.80 -6.09
C PRO A 535 14.76 16.33 -4.74
N TYR A 536 14.68 15.47 -3.73
CA TYR A 536 14.24 15.79 -2.39
C TYR A 536 15.46 15.87 -1.47
N ALA A 537 15.77 17.07 -0.98
CA ALA A 537 16.86 17.28 -0.04
C ALA A 537 16.53 16.66 1.33
N ALA A 538 17.54 16.08 1.98
CA ALA A 538 17.44 15.74 3.39
C ALA A 538 17.68 17.00 4.25
N ASP A 539 16.87 17.20 5.29
CA ASP A 539 17.07 18.26 6.29
C ASP A 539 17.08 17.71 7.72
N ARG A 540 17.73 18.44 8.64
CA ARG A 540 17.64 18.24 10.10
C ARG A 540 16.45 18.96 10.72
N THR A 541 15.85 19.91 10.00
CA THR A 541 14.72 20.71 10.42
C THR A 541 13.57 20.50 9.44
N VAL A 542 12.43 20.01 9.92
CA VAL A 542 11.23 19.80 9.09
C VAL A 542 10.01 20.36 9.80
N GLN A 543 9.05 20.92 9.07
CA GLN A 543 7.79 21.37 9.67
C GLN A 543 6.87 20.19 10.00
N VAL A 544 6.89 19.15 9.17
CA VAL A 544 6.09 17.94 9.32
C VAL A 544 7.02 16.75 9.29
N GLN A 545 6.91 15.87 10.28
CA GLN A 545 7.67 14.63 10.33
C GLN A 545 7.20 13.67 9.23
N ASP A 546 8.15 13.21 8.44
CA ASP A 546 8.03 12.13 7.47
C ASP A 546 9.17 11.11 7.67
N LEU A 547 8.81 9.84 7.90
CA LEU A 547 9.78 8.76 8.07
C LEU A 547 9.75 7.75 6.92
N GLN A 548 8.99 8.05 5.86
CA GLN A 548 9.00 7.30 4.61
C GLN A 548 10.35 7.47 3.88
N TYR A 549 10.74 6.41 3.21
CA TYR A 549 11.75 6.44 2.17
C TYR A 549 11.14 6.88 0.84
N TYR A 550 11.89 7.78 0.19
CA TYR A 550 11.67 8.29 -1.15
C TYR A 550 12.62 7.54 -2.09
N ALA A 551 12.19 7.29 -3.32
CA ALA A 551 12.95 6.48 -4.27
C ALA A 551 12.83 6.98 -5.71
N VAL A 552 13.93 6.94 -6.44
CA VAL A 552 14.01 7.35 -7.87
C VAL A 552 14.84 6.34 -8.64
N THR A 553 14.73 6.36 -9.98
CA THR A 553 15.46 5.47 -10.89
C THR A 553 16.03 6.26 -12.06
N SER A 554 17.23 5.92 -12.54
CA SER A 554 17.78 6.44 -13.80
C SER A 554 17.07 5.91 -15.05
N GLY A 555 16.11 4.98 -14.89
CA GLY A 555 15.43 4.33 -16.00
C GLY A 555 14.27 5.10 -16.61
N ARG A 556 13.79 6.19 -15.98
CA ARG A 556 12.57 6.91 -16.38
C ARG A 556 12.63 8.40 -16.06
#